data_AF-A0A414NWT3-F1
#
_entry.id   AF-A0A414NWT3-F1
#
_cell.length_a   1.000
_cell.length_b   1.000
_cell.length_c   1.000
_cell.angle_alpha   90.00
_cell.angle_beta   90.00
_cell.angle_gamma   90.00
#
_symmetry.space_group_name_H-M   'P 1'
#
loop_
_entity.id
_entity.type
_entity.pdbx_description
1 polymer ?
#
loop_
_entity_poly.entity_id
_entity_poly.type
_entity_poly.pdbx_seq_one_letter_code
_entity_poly.pdbx_strand_id
1 'polypeptide(L)' 'MAKNIAAWSKRMKELRVENNLSQTDVAKVLHCSQVAYGMYELGKRRISVENLVKLAKYYHVSMDYLAGLCDQA' A
#
# COMPACT_ATOMS: atom_id res chain seq x y z
N MET A 1 2.73 -9.88 -22.25
CA MET A 1 2.11 -10.26 -20.96
C MET A 1 2.06 -9.02 -20.07
N ALA A 2 0.86 -8.47 -19.84
CA ALA A 2 0.70 -7.40 -18.86
C ALA A 2 1.08 -7.97 -17.49
N LYS A 3 2.08 -7.39 -16.82
CA LYS A 3 2.31 -7.70 -15.41
C LYS A 3 1.00 -7.42 -14.70
N ASN A 4 0.42 -8.45 -14.09
CA ASN A 4 -0.80 -8.32 -13.30
C ASN A 4 -0.42 -7.52 -12.04
N ILE A 5 -0.40 -6.19 -12.16
CA ILE A 5 -0.10 -5.28 -11.06
C ILE A 5 -1.28 -5.40 -10.13
N ALA A 6 -1.00 -5.90 -8.95
CA ALA A 6 -2.00 -5.99 -7.91
C ALA A 6 -2.53 -4.59 -7.56
N ALA A 7 -3.87 -4.43 -7.55
CA ALA A 7 -4.49 -3.13 -7.40
C ALA A 7 -4.04 -2.37 -6.12
N TRP A 8 -3.74 -3.11 -5.04
CA TRP A 8 -3.21 -2.54 -3.81
C TRP A 8 -1.88 -1.82 -3.97
N SER A 9 -0.98 -2.29 -4.85
CA SER A 9 0.35 -1.68 -4.97
C SER A 9 0.25 -0.26 -5.54
N LYS A 10 -0.72 -0.03 -6.44
CA LYS A 10 -1.03 1.30 -6.98
C LYS A 10 -1.63 2.20 -5.88
N ARG A 11 -2.66 1.73 -5.18
CA ARG A 11 -3.34 2.50 -4.11
C ARG A 11 -2.41 2.88 -2.96
N MET A 12 -1.55 1.97 -2.53
CA MET A 12 -0.53 2.26 -1.50
C MET A 12 0.39 3.41 -1.92
N LYS A 13 0.82 3.42 -3.19
CA LYS A 13 1.69 4.47 -3.72
C LYS A 13 0.97 5.82 -3.81
N GLU A 14 -0.28 5.82 -4.27
CA GLU A 14 -1.12 7.02 -4.37
C GLU A 14 -1.32 7.67 -3.00
N LEU A 15 -1.84 6.90 -2.03
CA LEU A 15 -2.07 7.37 -0.66
C LEU A 15 -0.79 7.91 -0.01
N ARG A 16 0.35 7.24 -0.23
CA ARG A 16 1.64 7.71 0.29
C ARG A 16 2.02 9.08 -0.29
N VAL A 17 1.89 9.25 -1.61
CA VAL A 17 2.25 10.51 -2.28
C VAL A 17 1.29 11.63 -1.90
N GLU A 18 -0.01 11.37 -1.84
CA GLU A 18 -1.04 12.34 -1.42
C GLU A 18 -0.82 12.85 0.01
N ASN A 19 -0.32 11.99 0.90
CA ASN A 19 0.03 12.35 2.26
C ASN A 19 1.45 12.92 2.42
N ASN A 20 2.17 13.18 1.32
CA ASN A 20 3.56 13.69 1.32
C ASN A 20 4.55 12.82 2.12
N LEU A 21 4.35 11.51 2.13
CA LEU A 21 5.16 10.56 2.89
C LEU A 21 6.26 9.92 2.02
N SER A 22 7.43 9.71 2.61
CA SER A 22 8.47 8.89 1.98
C SER A 22 8.15 7.39 2.13
N GLN A 23 8.78 6.54 1.31
CA GLN A 23 8.66 5.09 1.48
C GLN A 23 9.18 4.64 2.86
N THR A 24 10.16 5.35 3.43
CA THR A 24 10.68 5.09 4.78
C THR A 24 9.63 5.38 5.84
N ASP A 25 8.81 6.41 5.68
CA ASP A 25 7.80 6.78 6.67
C ASP A 25 6.69 5.73 6.78
N VAL A 26 6.19 5.25 5.65
CA VAL A 26 5.19 4.17 5.64
C VAL A 26 5.80 2.84 6.08
N ALA A 27 7.08 2.59 5.77
CA ALA A 27 7.78 1.41 6.26
C ALA A 27 7.86 1.38 7.80
N LYS A 28 8.01 2.54 8.46
CA LYS A 28 7.95 2.65 9.94
C LYS A 28 6.57 2.27 10.47
N VAL A 29 5.48 2.73 9.83
CA VAL A 29 4.10 2.37 10.20
C VAL A 29 3.88 0.86 10.13
N LEU A 30 4.48 0.20 9.13
CA LEU A 30 4.36 -1.24 8.93
C LEU A 30 5.40 -2.06 9.70
N HIS A 31 6.33 -1.43 10.40
CA HIS A 31 7.47 -2.07 11.06
C HIS A 31 8.26 -2.98 10.10
N CYS A 32 8.57 -2.47 8.91
CA CYS A 32 9.37 -3.17 7.90
C CYS A 32 10.49 -2.27 7.35
N SER A 33 11.35 -2.83 6.50
CA SER A 33 12.38 -2.03 5.82
C SER A 33 11.78 -1.20 4.68
N GLN A 34 12.39 -0.05 4.38
CA GLN A 34 12.02 0.77 3.23
C GLN A 34 12.05 -0.04 1.92
N VAL A 35 13.03 -0.93 1.77
CA VAL A 35 13.14 -1.83 0.62
C VAL A 35 11.94 -2.78 0.52
N ALA A 36 11.53 -3.38 1.64
CA ALA A 36 10.36 -4.26 1.65
C ALA A 36 9.08 -3.51 1.25
N TYR A 37 8.90 -2.30 1.79
CA TYR A 37 7.78 -1.43 1.40
C TYR A 37 7.82 -1.06 -0.09
N GLY A 38 8.98 -0.68 -0.62
CA GLY A 38 9.16 -0.40 -2.05
C GLY A 38 8.84 -1.61 -2.94
N MET A 39 9.16 -2.83 -2.51
CA MET A 39 8.76 -4.04 -3.22
C MET A 39 7.25 -4.27 -3.22
N TYR A 40 6.52 -3.83 -2.18
CA TYR A 40 5.05 -3.85 -2.18
C TYR A 40 4.48 -2.88 -3.24
N GLU A 41 4.96 -1.64 -3.28
CA GLU A 41 4.49 -0.64 -4.28
C GLU A 41 4.82 -1.04 -5.72
N LEU A 42 5.92 -1.76 -5.93
CA LEU A 42 6.29 -2.30 -7.25
C LEU A 42 5.51 -3.56 -7.63
N GLY A 43 4.67 -4.10 -6.74
CA GLY A 43 3.97 -5.38 -6.93
C GLY A 43 4.91 -6.59 -7.00
N LYS A 44 6.18 -6.44 -6.59
CA LYS A 44 7.20 -7.50 -6.60
C LYS A 44 7.10 -8.41 -5.39
N ARG A 45 6.50 -7.92 -4.31
CA ARG A 45 6.23 -8.68 -3.09
C ARG A 45 4.77 -8.50 -2.70
N ARG A 46 4.12 -9.61 -2.30
CA ARG A 46 2.78 -9.54 -1.72
C ARG A 46 2.86 -8.95 -0.32
N ILE A 47 1.92 -8.07 -0.01
CA ILE A 47 1.70 -7.54 1.33
C ILE A 47 0.75 -8.49 2.08
N SER A 48 0.92 -8.62 3.40
CA SER A 48 0.01 -9.41 4.23
C SER A 48 -1.29 -8.66 4.48
N VAL A 49 -2.34 -9.40 4.84
CA VAL A 49 -3.64 -8.79 5.19
C VAL A 49 -3.51 -7.90 6.42
N GLU A 50 -2.73 -8.29 7.43
CA GLU A 50 -2.52 -7.49 8.64
C GLU A 50 -1.89 -6.13 8.31
N ASN A 51 -0.93 -6.10 7.39
CA ASN A 51 -0.30 -4.84 6.98
C ASN A 51 -1.24 -3.99 6.11
N LEU A 52 -2.09 -4.59 5.27
CA LEU A 52 -3.14 -3.86 4.58
C LEU A 52 -4.13 -3.23 5.57
N VAL A 53 -4.56 -3.97 6.60
CA VAL A 53 -5.43 -3.44 7.65
C VAL A 53 -4.79 -2.29 8.41
N LYS A 54 -3.47 -2.35 8.68
CA LYS A 54 -2.73 -1.22 9.28
C LYS A 54 -2.77 0.01 8.38
N LEU A 55 -2.54 -0.15 7.08
CA LEU A 55 -2.61 0.98 6.13
C LEU A 55 -4.03 1.54 6.02
N ALA A 56 -5.05 0.68 5.99
CA ALA A 56 -6.45 1.11 5.93
C ALA A 56 -6.78 2.02 7.12
N LYS A 57 -6.39 1.61 8.32
CA LYS A 57 -6.55 2.42 9.55
C LYS A 57 -5.71 3.69 9.54
N TYR A 58 -4.47 3.60 9.08
CA TYR A 58 -3.54 4.73 9.05
C TYR A 58 -3.98 5.84 8.08
N TYR A 59 -4.49 5.47 6.90
CA TYR A 59 -4.97 6.39 5.89
C TYR A 59 -6.46 6.74 6.01
N HIS A 60 -7.16 6.15 6.98
CA HIS A 60 -8.61 6.31 7.17
C HIS A 60 -9.42 5.94 5.92
N VAL A 61 -9.05 4.84 5.27
CA VAL A 61 -9.72 4.31 4.07
C VAL A 61 -10.23 2.88 4.30
N SER A 62 -11.14 2.44 3.45
CA SER A 62 -11.65 1.07 3.48
C SER A 62 -10.61 0.04 2.97
N MET A 63 -10.73 -1.21 3.43
CA MET A 63 -9.95 -2.32 2.88
C MET A 63 -10.31 -2.59 1.42
N ASP A 64 -11.56 -2.35 1.03
CA ASP A 64 -12.04 -2.52 -0.35
C ASP A 64 -11.34 -1.53 -1.28
N TYR A 65 -11.16 -0.28 -0.85
CA TYR A 65 -10.42 0.73 -1.59
C TYR A 65 -8.96 0.29 -1.81
N LEU A 66 -8.29 -0.10 -0.73
CA LEU A 66 -6.91 -0.57 -0.79
C LEU A 66 -6.77 -1.84 -1.62
N ALA A 67 -7.73 -2.75 -1.61
CA ALA A 67 -7.72 -3.97 -2.41
C ALA A 67 -8.09 -3.72 -3.89
N GLY A 68 -8.58 -2.52 -4.23
CA GLY A 68 -9.05 -2.16 -5.57
C GLY A 68 -10.42 -2.75 -5.92
N LEU A 69 -11.24 -3.05 -4.91
CA LEU A 69 -12.62 -3.49 -5.06
C LEU A 69 -13.60 -2.31 -5.17
N CYS A 70 -13.17 -1.10 -4.79
CA CYS A 70 -13.90 0.14 -5.01
C CYS A 70 -12.95 1.32 -5.33
N ASP A 71 -13.51 2.37 -5.92
CA ASP A 71 -12.81 3.63 -6.19
C ASP A 71 -13.05 4.70 -5.11
N GLN A 72 -13.92 4.42 -4.15
CA GLN A 72 -14.25 5.32 -3.05
C GLN A 72 -13.38 4.98 -1.83
N ALA A 73 -12.58 5.97 -1.39
CA ALA A 73 -11.67 5.85 -0.26
C ALA A 73 -12.41 5.50 1.04
#